data_AF-A0A917CC47-F1
#
_entry.id   AF-A0A917CC47-F1
#
_cell.length_a   1.000
_cell.length_b   1.000
_cell.length_c   1.000
_cell.angle_alpha   90.00
_cell.angle_beta   90.00
_cell.angle_gamma   90.00
#
_symmetry.space_group_name_H-M   'P 1'
#
loop_
_entity.id
_entity.type
_entity.pdbx_description
1 polymer ?
#
loop_
_entity_poly.entity_id
_entity_poly.type
_entity_poly.pdbx_seq_one_letter_code
_entity_poly.pdbx_strand_id
1 'polypeptide(L)'
;MHRFVRASFTALVLLAANFFGMPSAWAQANAAKVERLTDLVVELMPIGSIFEELAKADPQWPLRSDRNAMSAGQHSCLRGELSRAGYRRMKRVDVAGYAAANPSRLDADIRVLEGGSAWLMNRLVLAGAEAERTGVPADEQAILSAASIEQVGSFMSLMQSPDYAGLRRVAGLGNALDTNKSQEENEAAGEQIGADLATQAIFKAMSTCKIPASALFAD
;
A
#
# COMPACT_ATOMS: atom_id res chain seq x y z
N MET A 1 49.94 -15.88 -64.61
CA MET A 1 49.45 -14.73 -63.82
C MET A 1 47.93 -14.70 -63.95
N HIS A 2 47.18 -14.92 -62.87
CA HIS A 2 45.87 -14.30 -62.56
C HIS A 2 45.36 -14.93 -61.26
N ARG A 3 45.43 -14.13 -60.18
CA ARG A 3 44.82 -14.40 -58.87
C ARG A 3 43.31 -14.14 -58.99
N PHE A 4 42.46 -15.01 -58.44
CA PHE A 4 41.11 -14.61 -58.06
C PHE A 4 40.79 -15.03 -56.62
N VAL A 5 40.35 -14.01 -55.89
CA VAL A 5 40.01 -13.93 -54.49
C VAL A 5 38.65 -14.61 -54.26
N ARG A 6 38.57 -15.54 -53.30
CA ARG A 6 37.29 -15.98 -52.70
C ARG A 6 37.20 -15.36 -51.32
N ALA A 7 36.49 -14.24 -51.21
CA ALA A 7 36.15 -13.59 -49.95
C ALA A 7 34.80 -14.11 -49.45
N SER A 8 34.79 -14.42 -48.16
CA SER A 8 33.73 -15.05 -47.37
C SER A 8 32.40 -14.31 -47.42
N PHE A 9 31.32 -15.06 -47.67
CA PHE A 9 29.93 -14.58 -47.73
C PHE A 9 29.11 -15.25 -46.61
N THR A 10 29.45 -15.03 -45.34
CA THR A 10 28.63 -15.56 -44.22
C THR A 10 28.92 -14.83 -42.90
N ALA A 11 28.59 -13.54 -42.82
CA ALA A 11 28.65 -12.81 -41.55
C ALA A 11 27.62 -11.66 -41.49
N LEU A 12 26.37 -11.90 -41.93
CA LEU A 12 25.34 -10.85 -41.95
C LEU A 12 23.93 -11.32 -41.49
N VAL A 13 23.84 -12.23 -40.51
CA VAL A 13 22.54 -12.69 -39.98
C VAL A 13 22.39 -12.52 -38.45
N LEU A 14 23.44 -12.15 -37.70
CA LEU A 14 23.39 -12.10 -36.22
C LEU A 14 23.01 -10.74 -35.60
N LEU A 15 22.69 -9.71 -36.40
CA LEU A 15 22.40 -8.36 -35.88
C LEU A 15 20.90 -8.02 -35.73
N ALA A 16 19.98 -8.89 -36.13
CA ALA A 16 18.53 -8.63 -36.07
C ALA A 16 17.81 -9.24 -34.85
N ALA A 17 18.48 -10.03 -34.01
CA ALA A 17 17.82 -10.78 -32.93
C ALA A 17 17.67 -10.03 -31.59
N ASN A 18 18.20 -8.81 -31.43
CA ASN A 18 18.23 -8.10 -30.15
C ASN A 18 17.14 -7.02 -29.94
N PHE A 19 16.21 -6.83 -30.87
CA PHE A 19 15.16 -5.80 -30.74
C PHE A 19 13.86 -6.28 -30.07
N PHE A 20 13.74 -7.55 -29.68
CA PHE A 20 12.51 -8.11 -29.08
C PHE A 20 12.49 -8.13 -27.53
N GLY A 21 13.49 -7.54 -26.87
CA GLY A 21 13.64 -7.60 -25.41
C GLY A 21 13.21 -6.36 -24.63
N MET A 22 12.90 -5.24 -25.28
CA MET A 22 12.51 -4.02 -24.56
C MET A 22 11.01 -4.01 -24.31
N PRO A 23 10.55 -3.87 -23.05
CA PRO A 23 9.15 -3.64 -22.78
C PRO A 23 8.68 -2.39 -23.55
N SER A 24 7.47 -2.44 -24.11
CA SER A 24 6.94 -1.29 -24.82
C SER A 24 6.88 -0.07 -23.88
N ALA A 25 7.08 1.12 -24.43
CA ALA A 25 6.98 2.38 -23.67
C ALA A 25 5.65 2.47 -22.88
N TRP A 26 4.58 1.88 -23.44
CA TRP A 26 3.29 1.74 -22.80
C TRP A 26 3.33 0.83 -21.56
N ALA A 27 3.96 -0.35 -21.65
CA ALA A 27 4.12 -1.24 -20.51
C ALA A 27 4.95 -0.60 -19.39
N GLN A 28 6.01 0.14 -19.75
CA GLN A 28 6.83 0.87 -18.78
C GLN A 28 6.06 2.03 -18.12
N ALA A 29 5.30 2.82 -18.88
CA ALA A 29 4.48 3.89 -18.34
C ALA A 29 3.41 3.35 -17.38
N ASN A 30 2.77 2.23 -17.73
CA ASN A 30 1.78 1.60 -16.86
C ASN A 30 2.41 1.07 -15.57
N ALA A 31 3.59 0.43 -15.65
CA ALA A 31 4.32 -0.03 -14.48
C ALA A 31 4.68 1.14 -13.54
N ALA A 32 5.08 2.29 -14.09
CA ALA A 32 5.37 3.48 -13.29
C ALA A 32 4.11 4.03 -12.58
N LYS A 33 2.95 4.01 -13.25
CA LYS A 33 1.67 4.39 -12.63
C LYS A 33 1.27 3.43 -11.51
N VAL A 34 1.49 2.12 -11.68
CA VAL A 34 1.26 1.13 -10.62
C VAL A 34 2.13 1.40 -9.40
N GLU A 35 3.42 1.72 -9.59
CA GLU A 35 4.28 2.12 -8.46
C GLU A 35 3.76 3.36 -7.77
N ARG A 36 3.45 4.40 -8.55
CA ARG A 36 3.03 5.68 -8.00
C ARG A 36 1.72 5.54 -7.22
N LEU A 37 0.76 4.82 -7.78
CA LEU A 37 -0.50 4.55 -7.11
C LEU A 37 -0.29 3.69 -5.86
N THR A 38 0.64 2.74 -5.87
CA THR A 38 1.01 1.96 -4.68
C THR A 38 1.52 2.86 -3.57
N ASP A 39 2.45 3.77 -3.88
CA ASP A 39 3.01 4.72 -2.92
C ASP A 39 1.93 5.60 -2.30
N LEU A 40 1.02 6.12 -3.13
CA LEU A 40 -0.08 6.97 -2.70
C LEU A 40 -1.12 6.20 -1.86
N VAL A 41 -1.38 4.93 -2.17
CA VAL A 41 -2.29 4.08 -1.39
C VAL A 41 -1.71 3.77 -0.01
N VAL A 42 -0.40 3.51 0.10
CA VAL A 42 0.22 3.29 1.42
C VAL A 42 0.46 4.58 2.19
N GLU A 43 0.54 5.72 1.51
CA GLU A 43 0.49 7.03 2.17
C GLU A 43 -0.92 7.27 2.74
N LEU A 44 -1.97 7.08 1.94
CA LEU A 44 -3.37 7.23 2.33
C LEU A 44 -3.73 6.37 3.56
N MET A 45 -3.32 5.11 3.58
CA MET A 45 -3.53 4.17 4.69
C MET A 45 -2.19 3.68 5.27
N PRO A 46 -1.56 4.43 6.19
CA PRO A 46 -0.18 4.21 6.62
C PRO A 46 0.00 3.10 7.67
N ILE A 47 -0.69 1.96 7.51
CA ILE A 47 -0.63 0.83 8.45
C ILE A 47 0.80 0.33 8.67
N GLY A 48 1.62 0.30 7.61
CA GLY A 48 3.03 -0.07 7.73
C GLY A 48 3.85 0.88 8.63
N SER A 49 3.50 2.17 8.68
CA SER A 49 4.12 3.13 9.61
C SER A 49 3.68 2.86 11.05
N ILE A 50 2.40 2.56 11.27
CA ILE A 50 1.88 2.22 12.60
C ILE A 50 2.59 0.98 13.13
N PHE A 51 2.75 -0.05 12.30
CA PHE A 51 3.51 -1.25 12.65
C PHE A 51 4.97 -0.96 13.05
N GLU A 52 5.66 -0.08 12.33
CA GLU A 52 7.02 0.31 12.70
C GLU A 52 7.07 1.04 14.04
N GLU A 53 6.11 1.91 14.34
CA GLU A 53 6.04 2.57 15.65
C GLU A 53 5.75 1.58 16.78
N LEU A 54 4.82 0.64 16.59
CA LEU A 54 4.58 -0.45 17.54
C LEU A 54 5.84 -1.30 17.77
N ALA A 55 6.53 -1.64 16.70
CA ALA A 55 7.76 -2.43 16.73
C ALA A 55 8.93 -1.70 17.42
N LYS A 56 8.94 -0.36 17.44
CA LYS A 56 9.89 0.47 18.21
C LYS A 56 9.51 0.53 19.69
N ALA A 57 8.21 0.64 19.99
CA ALA A 57 7.71 0.71 21.36
C ALA A 57 7.83 -0.62 22.10
N ASP A 58 7.65 -1.74 21.39
CA ASP A 58 7.76 -3.08 21.95
C ASP A 58 8.66 -4.00 21.08
N PRO A 59 9.87 -4.34 21.55
CA PRO A 59 10.75 -5.29 20.88
C PRO A 59 10.17 -6.70 20.70
N GLN A 60 9.18 -7.09 21.51
CA GLN A 60 8.50 -8.39 21.44
C GLN A 60 7.27 -8.37 20.51
N TRP A 61 6.90 -7.20 19.95
CA TRP A 61 5.85 -7.10 18.94
C TRP A 61 6.28 -7.76 17.62
N PRO A 62 5.35 -8.39 16.86
CA PRO A 62 3.89 -8.48 17.08
C PRO A 62 3.43 -9.68 17.90
N LEU A 63 4.30 -10.67 18.12
CA LEU A 63 4.01 -11.88 18.87
C LEU A 63 5.20 -12.15 19.78
N ARG A 64 4.94 -12.24 21.09
CA ARG A 64 6.00 -12.41 22.09
C ARG A 64 6.76 -13.71 21.84
N SER A 65 8.09 -13.58 21.73
CA SER A 65 8.99 -14.69 21.42
C SER A 65 9.16 -15.70 22.58
N ASP A 66 8.67 -15.38 23.77
CA ASP A 66 8.77 -16.19 24.98
C ASP A 66 7.89 -17.45 24.94
N ARG A 67 6.95 -17.55 24.00
CA ARG A 67 6.00 -18.67 23.92
C ARG A 67 6.49 -19.92 23.18
N ASN A 68 7.78 -20.01 22.81
CA ASN A 68 8.34 -21.08 21.95
C ASN A 68 7.55 -21.34 20.64
N ALA A 69 6.62 -20.47 20.28
CA ALA A 69 5.68 -20.66 19.17
C ALA A 69 6.31 -20.30 17.82
N MET A 70 7.44 -19.60 17.83
CA MET A 70 8.12 -19.13 16.62
C MET A 70 9.64 -19.17 16.78
N SER A 71 10.33 -19.59 15.72
CA SER A 71 11.77 -19.43 15.59
C SER A 71 12.17 -17.96 15.45
N ALA A 72 13.43 -17.63 15.76
CA ALA A 72 13.97 -16.28 15.53
C ALA A 72 13.85 -15.84 14.05
N GLY A 73 13.98 -16.78 13.10
CA GLY A 73 13.79 -16.51 11.67
C GLY A 73 12.34 -16.15 11.32
N GLN A 74 11.35 -16.83 11.92
CA GLN A 74 9.94 -16.48 11.75
C GLN A 74 9.61 -15.12 12.36
N HIS A 75 10.14 -14.82 13.55
CA HIS A 75 9.95 -13.50 14.17
C HIS A 75 10.56 -12.37 13.33
N SER A 76 11.78 -12.57 12.82
CA SER A 76 12.44 -11.60 11.92
C SER A 76 11.66 -11.42 10.60
N CYS A 77 11.19 -12.51 9.99
CA CYS A 77 10.34 -12.45 8.81
C CYS A 77 9.05 -11.65 9.09
N LEU A 78 8.38 -11.95 10.20
CA LEU A 78 7.11 -11.31 10.57
C LEU A 78 7.28 -9.80 10.77
N ARG A 79 8.35 -9.37 11.44
CA ARG A 79 8.69 -7.94 11.56
C ARG A 79 9.03 -7.30 10.21
N GLY A 80 9.66 -8.04 9.30
CA GLY A 80 9.95 -7.57 7.95
C GLY A 80 8.69 -7.39 7.08
N GLU A 81 7.72 -8.29 7.22
CA GLU A 81 6.43 -8.21 6.52
C GLU A 81 5.51 -7.15 7.14
N LEU A 82 5.56 -6.96 8.46
CA LEU A 82 4.83 -5.91 9.17
C LEU A 82 5.70 -4.67 9.39
N SER A 83 6.09 -4.06 8.27
CA SER A 83 6.85 -2.81 8.21
C SER A 83 6.29 -1.94 7.09
N ARG A 84 6.80 -0.70 6.92
CA ARG A 84 6.45 0.12 5.74
C ARG A 84 6.77 -0.62 4.44
N ALA A 85 7.95 -1.24 4.38
CA ALA A 85 8.40 -1.97 3.19
C ALA A 85 7.53 -3.21 2.92
N GLY A 86 7.19 -3.97 3.95
CA GLY A 86 6.33 -5.15 3.83
C GLY A 86 4.90 -4.79 3.44
N TYR A 87 4.31 -3.78 4.09
CA TYR A 87 2.98 -3.27 3.75
C TYR A 87 2.90 -2.76 2.31
N ARG A 88 3.92 -2.04 1.83
CA ARG A 88 4.03 -1.61 0.42
C ARG A 88 4.09 -2.80 -0.53
N ARG A 89 4.89 -3.83 -0.24
CA ARG A 89 4.93 -5.05 -1.08
C ARG A 89 3.57 -5.71 -1.16
N MET A 90 2.87 -5.81 -0.03
CA MET A 90 1.52 -6.37 0.04
C MET A 90 0.54 -5.57 -0.84
N LYS A 91 0.46 -4.25 -0.65
CA LYS A 91 -0.46 -3.38 -1.38
C LYS A 91 -0.16 -3.29 -2.87
N ARG A 92 1.12 -3.42 -3.28
CA ARG A 92 1.50 -3.45 -4.69
C ARG A 92 0.77 -4.54 -5.46
N VAL A 93 0.54 -5.71 -4.86
CA VAL A 93 -0.19 -6.82 -5.49
C VAL A 93 -1.65 -6.41 -5.76
N ASP A 94 -2.30 -5.81 -4.76
CA ASP A 94 -3.69 -5.37 -4.86
C ASP A 94 -3.84 -4.23 -5.88
N VAL A 95 -2.92 -3.26 -5.86
CA VAL A 95 -2.88 -2.15 -6.81
C VAL A 95 -2.59 -2.62 -8.24
N ALA A 96 -1.70 -3.60 -8.43
CA ALA A 96 -1.47 -4.17 -9.76
C ALA A 96 -2.72 -4.87 -10.31
N GLY A 97 -3.43 -5.64 -9.47
CA GLY A 97 -4.71 -6.24 -9.84
C GLY A 97 -5.78 -5.21 -10.18
N TYR A 98 -5.89 -4.15 -9.36
CA TYR A 98 -6.80 -3.03 -9.61
C TYR A 98 -6.47 -2.31 -10.94
N ALA A 99 -5.20 -2.03 -11.18
CA ALA A 99 -4.71 -1.35 -12.39
C ALA A 99 -4.97 -2.16 -13.66
N ALA A 100 -4.79 -3.48 -13.60
CA ALA A 100 -5.11 -4.36 -14.72
C ALA A 100 -6.61 -4.35 -15.07
N ALA A 101 -7.47 -4.28 -14.06
CA ALA A 101 -8.92 -4.22 -14.25
C ALA A 101 -9.43 -2.82 -14.63
N ASN A 102 -8.70 -1.75 -14.27
CA ASN A 102 -9.15 -0.36 -14.41
C ASN A 102 -8.08 0.55 -15.06
N PRO A 103 -7.49 0.19 -16.22
CA PRO A 103 -6.35 0.91 -16.78
C PRO A 103 -6.65 2.38 -17.12
N SER A 104 -7.91 2.69 -17.48
CA SER A 104 -8.36 4.05 -17.79
C SER A 104 -8.55 4.94 -16.57
N ARG A 105 -8.58 4.38 -15.35
CA ARG A 105 -8.82 5.13 -14.10
C ARG A 105 -7.54 5.65 -13.45
N LEU A 106 -6.39 5.04 -13.74
CA LEU A 106 -5.14 5.29 -13.01
C LEU A 106 -4.73 6.76 -12.92
N ASP A 107 -4.89 7.53 -14.01
CA ASP A 107 -4.51 8.95 -14.00
C ASP A 107 -5.43 9.80 -13.12
N ALA A 108 -6.73 9.50 -13.09
CA ALA A 108 -7.68 10.20 -12.23
C ALA A 108 -7.45 9.83 -10.75
N ASP A 109 -7.21 8.54 -10.49
CA ASP A 109 -6.98 8.02 -9.15
C ASP A 109 -5.66 8.55 -8.55
N ILE A 110 -4.59 8.60 -9.34
CA ILE A 110 -3.32 9.23 -8.92
C ILE A 110 -3.55 10.71 -8.61
N ARG A 111 -4.25 11.43 -9.49
CA ARG A 111 -4.50 12.87 -9.33
C ARG A 111 -5.29 13.19 -8.07
N VAL A 112 -6.34 12.42 -7.74
CA VAL A 112 -7.12 12.69 -6.52
C VAL A 112 -6.28 12.44 -5.26
N LEU A 113 -5.41 11.43 -5.27
CA LEU A 113 -4.53 11.17 -4.12
C LEU A 113 -3.45 12.25 -3.98
N GLU A 114 -2.79 12.62 -5.07
CA GLU A 114 -1.78 13.69 -5.12
C GLU A 114 -2.36 15.08 -4.83
N GLY A 115 -3.62 15.28 -5.18
CA GLY A 115 -4.34 16.53 -4.92
C GLY A 115 -4.55 16.83 -3.44
N GLY A 116 -4.31 15.85 -2.55
CA GLY A 116 -4.32 16.06 -1.10
C GLY A 116 -4.96 14.94 -0.30
N SER A 117 -5.68 14.03 -0.94
CA SER A 117 -6.44 13.01 -0.22
C SER A 117 -5.55 12.02 0.52
N ALA A 118 -4.44 11.60 -0.11
CA ALA A 118 -3.46 10.72 0.52
C ALA A 118 -2.88 11.36 1.78
N TRP A 119 -2.41 12.60 1.65
CA TRP A 119 -1.81 13.35 2.74
C TRP A 119 -2.78 13.64 3.89
N LEU A 120 -4.03 14.02 3.59
CA LEU A 120 -4.99 14.39 4.62
C LEU A 120 -5.45 13.15 5.40
N MET A 121 -5.77 12.06 4.69
CA MET A 121 -6.13 10.79 5.33
C MET A 121 -4.96 10.24 6.15
N ASN A 122 -3.72 10.31 5.63
CA ASN A 122 -2.53 9.89 6.37
C ASN A 122 -2.48 10.52 7.76
N ARG A 123 -2.68 11.84 7.84
CA ARG A 123 -2.65 12.57 9.11
C ARG A 123 -3.79 12.18 10.04
N LEU A 124 -5.01 12.04 9.52
CA LEU A 124 -6.16 11.61 10.31
C LEU A 124 -5.93 10.20 10.88
N VAL A 125 -5.46 9.26 10.06
CA VAL A 125 -5.18 7.88 10.49
C VAL A 125 -4.07 7.83 11.53
N LEU A 126 -2.96 8.55 11.31
CA LEU A 126 -1.88 8.58 12.29
C LEU A 126 -2.28 9.26 13.60
N ALA A 127 -3.09 10.33 13.53
CA ALA A 127 -3.61 10.99 14.72
C ALA A 127 -4.58 10.10 15.50
N GLY A 128 -5.47 9.38 14.80
CA GLY A 128 -6.35 8.39 15.43
C GLY A 128 -5.57 7.25 16.09
N ALA A 129 -4.57 6.69 15.41
CA ALA A 129 -3.71 5.65 15.98
C ALA A 129 -2.94 6.14 17.23
N GLU A 130 -2.47 7.39 17.21
CA GLU A 130 -1.81 8.00 18.37
C GLU A 130 -2.77 8.28 19.52
N ALA A 131 -4.01 8.70 19.21
CA ALA A 131 -5.06 8.91 20.18
C ALA A 131 -5.40 7.63 20.93
N GLU A 132 -5.56 6.52 20.20
CA GLU A 132 -5.76 5.18 20.80
C GLU A 132 -4.58 4.77 21.68
N ARG A 133 -3.35 5.02 21.23
CA ARG A 133 -2.14 4.64 21.97
C ARG A 133 -1.97 5.43 23.27
N THR A 134 -2.39 6.69 23.30
CA THR A 134 -2.12 7.62 24.41
C THR A 134 -3.35 7.92 25.27
N GLY A 135 -4.55 7.61 24.80
CA GLY A 135 -5.82 8.03 25.40
C GLY A 135 -6.12 9.52 25.23
N VAL A 136 -5.35 10.25 24.42
CA VAL A 136 -5.53 11.69 24.17
C VAL A 136 -6.23 11.88 22.83
N PRO A 137 -7.43 12.49 22.77
CA PRO A 137 -8.16 12.68 21.51
C PRO A 137 -7.34 13.44 20.46
N ALA A 138 -7.50 13.05 19.19
CA ALA A 138 -6.89 13.73 18.06
C ALA A 138 -7.49 15.15 17.88
N ASP A 139 -6.66 16.13 17.55
CA ASP A 139 -7.11 17.46 17.15
C ASP A 139 -7.40 17.49 15.63
N GLU A 140 -8.56 16.96 15.25
CA GLU A 140 -8.99 16.91 13.85
C GLU A 140 -9.10 18.31 13.24
N GLN A 141 -9.52 19.30 14.03
CA GLN A 141 -9.66 20.68 13.57
C GLN A 141 -8.30 21.28 13.19
N ALA A 142 -7.24 21.01 13.97
CA ALA A 142 -5.88 21.41 13.61
C ALA A 142 -5.40 20.72 12.33
N ILE A 143 -5.72 19.44 12.14
CA ILE A 143 -5.37 18.70 10.92
C ILE A 143 -6.07 19.28 9.69
N LEU A 144 -7.39 19.50 9.77
CA LEU A 144 -8.21 20.03 8.69
C LEU A 144 -7.86 21.49 8.37
N SER A 145 -7.60 22.32 9.37
CA SER A 145 -7.22 23.73 9.16
C SER A 145 -5.82 23.91 8.58
N ALA A 146 -4.94 22.91 8.70
CA ALA A 146 -3.65 22.89 8.04
C ALA A 146 -3.73 22.50 6.55
N ALA A 147 -4.89 22.03 6.07
CA ALA A 147 -5.11 21.68 4.67
C ALA A 147 -5.53 22.89 3.85
N SER A 148 -5.04 22.99 2.61
CA SER A 148 -5.57 23.92 1.62
C SER A 148 -6.97 23.49 1.16
N ILE A 149 -7.75 24.44 0.62
CA ILE A 149 -9.08 24.18 0.09
C ILE A 149 -9.03 23.14 -1.04
N GLU A 150 -7.98 23.15 -1.86
CA GLU A 150 -7.75 22.17 -2.91
C GLU A 150 -7.56 20.76 -2.33
N GLN A 151 -6.79 20.62 -1.24
CA GLN A 151 -6.58 19.33 -0.58
C GLN A 151 -7.86 18.81 0.06
N VAL A 152 -8.63 19.68 0.72
CA VAL A 152 -9.95 19.32 1.27
C VAL A 152 -10.90 18.90 0.14
N GLY A 153 -10.93 19.65 -0.97
CA GLY A 153 -11.74 19.31 -2.14
C GLY A 153 -11.37 17.96 -2.76
N SER A 154 -10.08 17.65 -2.84
CA SER A 154 -9.59 16.35 -3.30
C SER A 154 -10.01 15.22 -2.35
N PHE A 155 -9.86 15.44 -1.04
CA PHE A 155 -10.28 14.48 -0.02
C PHE A 155 -11.78 14.21 -0.09
N MET A 156 -12.61 15.26 -0.15
CA MET A 156 -14.06 15.13 -0.29
C MET A 156 -14.44 14.39 -1.58
N SER A 157 -13.72 14.67 -2.68
CA SER A 157 -13.90 13.94 -3.94
C SER A 157 -13.62 12.44 -3.77
N LEU A 158 -12.47 12.08 -3.16
CA LEU A 158 -12.13 10.69 -2.87
C LEU A 158 -13.20 10.01 -2.03
N MET A 159 -13.74 10.69 -1.01
CA MET A 159 -14.66 10.07 -0.05
C MET A 159 -16.10 9.95 -0.54
N GLN A 160 -16.57 10.90 -1.35
CA GLN A 160 -18.00 10.98 -1.71
C GLN A 160 -18.29 10.55 -3.14
N SER A 161 -17.37 10.74 -4.08
CA SER A 161 -17.65 10.45 -5.47
C SER A 161 -17.76 8.93 -5.71
N PRO A 162 -18.79 8.45 -6.44
CA PRO A 162 -18.90 7.03 -6.80
C PRO A 162 -17.75 6.56 -7.70
N ASP A 163 -17.15 7.48 -8.46
CA ASP A 163 -16.02 7.24 -9.37
C ASP A 163 -14.78 6.67 -8.67
N TYR A 164 -14.60 6.95 -7.37
CA TYR A 164 -13.46 6.48 -6.59
C TYR A 164 -13.79 5.30 -5.67
N ALA A 165 -14.96 4.65 -5.82
CA ALA A 165 -15.33 3.50 -5.01
C ALA A 165 -14.33 2.33 -5.14
N GLY A 166 -13.81 2.09 -6.35
CA GLY A 166 -12.77 1.10 -6.60
C GLY A 166 -11.46 1.43 -5.88
N LEU A 167 -11.06 2.71 -5.92
CA LEU A 167 -9.87 3.21 -5.24
C LEU A 167 -9.99 3.10 -3.71
N ARG A 168 -11.13 3.49 -3.14
CA ARG A 168 -11.38 3.33 -1.69
C ARG A 168 -11.32 1.86 -1.27
N ARG A 169 -11.82 0.94 -2.11
CA ARG A 169 -11.75 -0.50 -1.85
C ARG A 169 -10.31 -1.03 -1.84
N VAL A 170 -9.49 -0.68 -2.82
CA VAL A 170 -8.08 -1.14 -2.86
C VAL A 170 -7.25 -0.51 -1.72
N ALA A 171 -7.57 0.72 -1.32
CA ALA A 171 -6.99 1.34 -0.15
C ALA A 171 -7.35 0.62 1.16
N GLY A 172 -8.55 0.04 1.21
CA GLY A 172 -9.10 -0.58 2.42
C GLY A 172 -10.12 0.30 3.16
N LEU A 173 -10.43 1.47 2.63
CA LEU A 173 -11.44 2.38 3.16
C LEU A 173 -12.88 1.90 2.88
N GLY A 174 -13.09 1.08 1.86
CA GLY A 174 -14.43 0.64 1.47
C GLY A 174 -15.38 1.84 1.24
N ASN A 175 -16.53 1.84 1.91
CA ASN A 175 -17.45 2.97 1.98
C ASN A 175 -17.51 3.52 3.42
N ALA A 176 -16.34 3.78 4.03
CA ALA A 176 -16.20 4.14 5.44
C ALA A 176 -17.06 5.33 5.90
N LEU A 177 -17.07 6.40 5.11
CA LEU A 177 -17.75 7.64 5.49
C LEU A 177 -19.18 7.60 5.01
N ASP A 178 -20.09 7.62 5.98
CA ASP A 178 -21.52 7.80 5.76
C ASP A 178 -21.92 9.14 6.35
N THR A 179 -22.28 10.08 5.47
CA THR A 179 -22.70 11.43 5.88
C THR A 179 -24.04 11.43 6.62
N ASN A 180 -24.75 10.30 6.65
CA ASN A 180 -25.99 10.13 7.41
C ASN A 180 -25.73 9.64 8.86
N LYS A 181 -24.48 9.28 9.18
CA LYS A 181 -24.07 8.87 10.54
C LYS A 181 -23.49 10.04 11.32
N SER A 182 -23.58 9.94 12.64
CA SER A 182 -22.90 10.86 13.56
C SER A 182 -21.37 10.78 13.43
N GLN A 183 -20.67 11.74 14.04
CA GLN A 183 -19.21 11.73 14.11
C GLN A 183 -18.70 10.47 14.83
N GLU A 184 -19.25 10.16 16.01
CA GLU A 184 -18.88 8.99 16.81
C GLU A 184 -19.06 7.67 16.04
N GLU A 185 -20.15 7.54 15.30
CA GLU A 185 -20.38 6.36 14.46
C GLU A 185 -19.39 6.24 13.29
N ASN A 186 -18.97 7.36 12.71
CA ASN A 186 -17.94 7.38 11.66
C ASN A 186 -16.54 7.11 12.23
N GLU A 187 -16.23 7.61 13.43
CA GLU A 187 -14.99 7.30 14.16
C GLU A 187 -14.89 5.81 14.46
N ALA A 188 -15.93 5.22 15.07
CA ALA A 188 -15.98 3.78 15.34
C ALA A 188 -15.88 2.93 14.07
N ALA A 189 -16.49 3.37 12.96
CA ALA A 189 -16.34 2.70 11.66
C ALA A 189 -14.90 2.79 11.14
N GLY A 190 -14.23 3.93 11.31
CA GLY A 190 -12.83 4.12 10.96
C GLY A 190 -11.90 3.23 11.78
N GLU A 191 -12.14 3.11 13.08
CA GLU A 191 -11.40 2.22 13.98
C GLU A 191 -11.54 0.75 13.54
N GLN A 192 -12.77 0.29 13.29
CA GLN A 192 -13.02 -1.07 12.81
C GLN A 192 -12.30 -1.35 11.49
N ILE A 193 -12.29 -0.39 10.55
CA ILE A 193 -11.55 -0.52 9.30
C ILE A 193 -10.04 -0.64 9.55
N GLY A 194 -9.50 0.18 10.45
CA GLY A 194 -8.10 0.10 10.86
C GLY A 194 -7.75 -1.28 11.44
N ALA A 195 -8.57 -1.79 12.35
CA ALA A 195 -8.43 -3.10 12.97
C ALA A 195 -8.49 -4.25 11.95
N ASP A 196 -9.45 -4.20 11.03
CA ASP A 196 -9.60 -5.19 9.95
C ASP A 196 -8.39 -5.20 9.03
N LEU A 197 -7.89 -4.03 8.62
CA LEU A 197 -6.72 -3.91 7.76
C LEU A 197 -5.45 -4.40 8.46
N ALA A 198 -5.28 -4.06 9.74
CA ALA A 198 -4.15 -4.55 10.54
C ALA A 198 -4.21 -6.08 10.67
N THR A 199 -5.38 -6.63 10.97
CA THR A 199 -5.60 -8.09 11.09
C THR A 199 -5.30 -8.82 9.78
N GLN A 200 -5.80 -8.32 8.65
CA GLN A 200 -5.50 -8.89 7.33
C GLN A 200 -4.00 -8.86 7.02
N ALA A 201 -3.32 -7.76 7.36
CA ALA A 201 -1.87 -7.65 7.17
C ALA A 201 -1.12 -8.68 8.04
N ILE A 202 -1.51 -8.84 9.31
CA ILE A 202 -0.93 -9.82 10.24
C ILE A 202 -1.10 -11.24 9.70
N PHE A 203 -2.30 -11.63 9.28
CA PHE A 203 -2.54 -12.98 8.75
C PHE A 203 -1.78 -13.24 7.44
N LYS A 204 -1.71 -12.25 6.55
CA LYS A 204 -0.91 -12.37 5.32
C LYS A 204 0.58 -12.50 5.64
N ALA A 205 1.10 -11.71 6.57
CA ALA A 205 2.48 -11.80 7.03
C ALA A 205 2.79 -13.17 7.68
N MET A 206 1.90 -13.67 8.55
CA MET A 206 2.03 -15.00 9.14
C MET A 206 2.07 -16.10 8.08
N SER A 207 1.19 -16.02 7.08
CA SER A 207 1.15 -16.95 5.95
C SER A 207 2.48 -16.93 5.17
N THR A 208 2.96 -15.75 4.80
CA THR A 208 4.25 -15.56 4.11
C THR A 208 5.42 -16.14 4.92
N CYS A 209 5.41 -15.92 6.24
CA CYS A 209 6.45 -16.36 7.16
C CYS A 209 6.27 -17.78 7.66
N LYS A 210 5.25 -18.52 7.18
CA LYS A 210 4.95 -19.91 7.57
C LYS A 210 4.79 -20.06 9.08
N ILE A 211 4.11 -19.12 9.72
CA ILE A 211 3.77 -19.16 11.13
C ILE A 211 2.39 -19.83 11.25
N PRO A 212 2.25 -20.93 12.02
CA PRO A 212 0.98 -21.60 12.16
C PRO A 212 -0.01 -20.75 12.96
N ALA A 213 -1.30 -20.89 12.66
CA ALA A 213 -2.37 -20.18 13.39
C ALA A 213 -2.36 -20.49 14.90
N SER A 214 -1.87 -21.68 15.29
CA SER A 214 -1.70 -22.05 16.71
C SER A 214 -0.79 -21.10 17.48
N ALA A 215 0.09 -20.34 16.81
CA ALA A 215 0.93 -19.34 17.46
C ALA A 215 0.12 -18.15 18.04
N LEU A 216 -1.12 -17.94 17.59
CA LEU A 216 -2.02 -16.90 18.12
C LEU A 216 -2.75 -17.34 19.40
N PHE A 217 -2.85 -18.65 19.63
CA PHE A 217 -3.64 -19.25 20.72
C PHE A 217 -2.79 -20.08 21.67
N ALA A 218 -1.47 -20.04 21.54
CA ALA A 218 -0.57 -20.74 22.45
C ALA A 218 -0.59 -19.96 23.78
N ASP A 219 -1.28 -20.50 24.78
CA ASP A 219 -1.34 -19.95 26.16
C ASP A 219 0.03 -19.93 26.84
#